data_AF-A0A3D2JZT8-F1
#
_entry.id   AF-A0A3D2JZT8-F1
#
_cell.length_a   1.000
_cell.length_b   1.000
_cell.length_c   1.000
_cell.angle_alpha   90.00
_cell.angle_beta   90.00
_cell.angle_gamma   90.00
#
_symmetry.space_group_name_H-M   'P 1'
#
loop_
_entity.id
_entity.type
_entity.pdbx_description
1 polymer ?
#
loop_
_entity_poly.entity_id
_entity_poly.type
_entity_poly.pdbx_seq_one_letter_code
_entity_poly.pdbx_strand_id
1 'polypeptide(L)'
;KPLPASRLERFKRASLRARKMRMMGSAALGMAYIACGRLDAYVESTISLWDIAAGQLLLESAGGKTELTPVEGKTDVWSIVATNGKIPIEEIL
;
A
#
# COMPACT_ATOMS: atom_id res chain seq x y z
N LYS A 1 0.27 -1.44 21.95
CA LYS A 1 0.08 -1.44 20.48
C LYS A 1 0.23 0.01 20.02
N PRO A 2 1.26 0.39 19.24
CA PRO A 2 1.34 1.76 18.75
C PRO A 2 0.09 2.07 17.93
N LEU A 3 -0.43 3.29 18.08
CA LEU A 3 -1.55 3.79 17.29
C LEU A 3 -1.21 3.68 15.79
N PRO A 4 -2.18 3.39 14.91
CA PRO A 4 -1.92 3.39 13.47
C PRO A 4 -1.31 4.74 13.11
N ALA A 5 -0.13 4.72 12.49
CA ALA A 5 0.58 5.92 12.10
C ALA A 5 -0.40 6.84 11.38
N SER A 6 -0.49 8.10 11.81
CA SER A 6 -1.39 9.07 11.19
C SER A 6 -1.12 9.10 9.67
N ARG A 7 -2.13 9.47 8.87
CA ARG A 7 -2.01 9.50 7.40
C ARG A 7 -0.71 10.16 6.91
N LEU A 8 -0.34 11.25 7.59
CA LEU A 8 0.86 12.03 7.35
C LEU A 8 2.14 11.30 7.77
N GLU A 9 2.12 10.57 8.88
CA GLU A 9 3.28 9.84 9.39
C GLU A 9 3.68 8.69 8.47
N ARG A 10 2.72 7.89 7.99
CA ARG A 10 3.01 6.86 6.99
C ARG A 10 3.55 7.44 5.69
N PHE A 11 2.96 8.55 5.22
CA PHE A 11 3.48 9.26 4.05
C PHE A 11 4.92 9.74 4.28
N LYS A 12 5.22 10.28 5.48
CA LYS A 12 6.57 10.69 5.86
C LYS A 12 7.55 9.50 5.89
N ARG A 13 7.18 8.38 6.50
CA ARG A 13 8.00 7.15 6.54
C ARG A 13 8.33 6.66 5.13
N ALA A 14 7.32 6.54 4.26
CA ALA A 14 7.50 6.12 2.87
C ALA A 14 8.36 7.11 2.06
N SER A 15 8.03 8.41 2.12
CA SER A 15 8.68 9.43 1.29
C SER A 15 10.15 9.69 1.65
N LEU A 16 10.53 9.54 2.91
CA LEU A 16 11.92 9.71 3.34
C LEU A 16 12.82 8.52 2.97
N ARG A 17 12.24 7.35 2.69
CA ARG A 17 12.98 6.14 2.31
C ARG A 17 12.90 5.83 0.82
N ALA A 18 11.93 6.42 0.12
CA ALA A 18 11.78 6.26 -1.32
C ALA A 18 12.70 7.21 -2.08
N ARG A 19 13.33 6.72 -3.16
CA ARG A 19 14.08 7.58 -4.09
C ARG A 19 13.19 8.61 -4.78
N LYS A 20 11.94 8.23 -5.09
CA LYS A 20 10.96 9.12 -5.69
C LYS A 20 9.54 8.60 -5.50
N MET A 21 8.63 9.48 -5.09
CA MET A 21 7.20 9.17 -4.99
C MET A 21 6.51 9.36 -6.35
N ARG A 22 5.41 8.64 -6.58
CA ARG A 22 4.51 8.80 -7.73
C ARG A 22 3.06 8.83 -7.26
N MET A 23 2.24 9.61 -7.94
CA MET A 23 0.78 9.58 -7.79
C MET A 23 0.21 8.99 -9.09
N MET A 24 -0.20 7.73 -9.06
CA MET A 24 -0.60 6.98 -10.26
C MET A 24 -2.05 7.22 -10.69
N GLY A 25 -2.91 7.69 -9.77
CA GLY A 25 -4.34 7.87 -10.02
C GLY A 25 -5.13 6.57 -10.20
N SER A 26 -4.51 5.40 -10.01
CA SER A 26 -5.14 4.07 -10.09
C SER A 26 -4.47 3.10 -9.13
N ALA A 27 -5.24 2.59 -8.16
CA ALA A 27 -4.79 1.61 -7.17
C ALA A 27 -4.46 0.25 -7.80
N ALA A 28 -5.37 -0.25 -8.65
CA ALA A 28 -5.20 -1.49 -9.39
C ALA A 28 -3.89 -1.50 -10.21
N LEU A 29 -3.63 -0.41 -10.96
CA LEU A 29 -2.39 -0.26 -11.72
C LEU A 29 -1.16 -0.15 -10.83
N GLY A 30 -1.29 0.53 -9.67
CA GLY A 30 -0.24 0.63 -8.67
C GLY A 30 0.25 -0.75 -8.21
N MET A 31 -0.66 -1.65 -7.82
CA MET A 31 -0.26 -3.01 -7.40
C MET A 31 0.26 -3.85 -8.55
N ALA A 32 -0.32 -3.75 -9.75
CA ALA A 32 0.19 -4.44 -10.93
C ALA A 32 1.62 -4.01 -11.27
N TYR A 33 1.96 -2.73 -11.05
CA TYR A 33 3.31 -2.21 -11.25
C TYR A 33 4.29 -2.71 -10.19
N ILE A 34 3.84 -2.95 -8.96
CA ILE A 34 4.68 -3.61 -7.95
C ILE A 34 4.92 -5.06 -8.34
N ALA A 35 3.86 -5.78 -8.73
CA ALA A 35 3.92 -7.18 -9.13
C ALA A 35 4.89 -7.42 -10.29
N CYS A 36 4.97 -6.50 -11.26
CA CYS A 36 5.91 -6.58 -12.38
C CYS A 36 7.25 -5.85 -12.15
N GLY A 37 7.52 -5.38 -10.93
CA GLY A 37 8.81 -4.80 -10.54
C GLY A 37 9.07 -3.37 -11.06
N ARG A 38 8.05 -2.67 -11.54
CA ARG A 38 8.15 -1.24 -11.94
C ARG A 38 8.12 -0.28 -10.76
N LEU A 39 7.48 -0.68 -9.67
CA LEU A 39 7.43 0.04 -8.39
C LEU A 39 7.78 -0.90 -7.25
N ASP A 40 8.23 -0.36 -6.12
CA ASP A 40 8.60 -1.17 -4.96
C ASP A 40 7.50 -1.23 -3.89
N ALA A 41 6.72 -0.15 -3.75
CA ALA A 41 5.67 -0.04 -2.75
C ALA A 41 4.53 0.91 -3.18
N TYR A 42 3.36 0.71 -2.59
CA TYR A 42 2.16 1.54 -2.74
C TYR A 42 1.51 1.73 -1.38
N VAL A 43 1.09 2.96 -1.09
CA VAL A 43 0.44 3.33 0.17
C VAL A 43 -0.81 4.15 -0.13
N GLU A 44 -1.94 3.76 0.45
CA GLU A 44 -3.17 4.52 0.35
C GLU A 44 -3.95 4.42 1.66
N SER A 45 -4.56 5.54 2.05
CA SER A 45 -5.15 5.68 3.39
C SER A 45 -6.66 5.56 3.42
N THR A 46 -7.29 5.61 2.25
CA THR A 46 -8.71 5.42 2.04
C THR A 46 -8.86 4.77 0.68
N ILE A 47 -9.23 3.51 0.68
CA ILE A 47 -9.43 2.71 -0.52
C ILE A 47 -10.63 1.80 -0.32
N SER A 48 -11.36 1.52 -1.39
CA SER A 48 -12.41 0.51 -1.38
C SER A 48 -11.84 -0.84 -1.79
N LEU A 49 -12.39 -1.95 -1.25
CA LEU A 49 -11.84 -3.28 -1.50
C LEU A 49 -11.85 -3.66 -2.98
N TRP A 50 -12.86 -3.21 -3.76
CA TRP A 50 -12.94 -3.48 -5.19
C TRP A 50 -11.80 -2.85 -6.00
N ASP A 51 -11.23 -1.74 -5.54
CA ASP A 51 -10.09 -1.09 -6.22
C ASP A 51 -8.80 -1.93 -6.09
N ILE A 52 -8.74 -2.79 -5.06
CA ILE A 52 -7.53 -3.51 -4.69
C ILE A 52 -7.60 -5.03 -4.84
N ALA A 53 -8.77 -5.64 -4.80
CA ALA A 53 -8.93 -7.10 -4.70
C ALA A 53 -8.17 -7.86 -5.79
N ALA A 54 -8.30 -7.44 -7.06
CA ALA A 54 -7.60 -8.08 -8.18
C ALA A 54 -6.09 -7.87 -8.12
N GLY A 55 -5.64 -6.65 -7.78
CA GLY A 55 -4.22 -6.33 -7.73
C GLY A 55 -3.51 -6.94 -6.52
N GLN A 56 -4.21 -7.16 -5.41
CA GLN A 56 -3.70 -7.87 -4.25
C GLN A 56 -3.33 -9.31 -4.61
N LEU A 57 -4.26 -10.05 -5.21
CA LEU A 57 -4.00 -11.42 -5.66
C LEU A 57 -2.82 -11.49 -6.64
N LEU A 58 -2.78 -10.55 -7.60
CA LEU A 58 -1.69 -10.45 -8.57
C LEU A 58 -0.34 -10.22 -7.89
N LEU A 59 -0.27 -9.28 -6.95
CA LEU A 59 0.94 -8.92 -6.23
C LEU A 59 1.43 -10.05 -5.32
N GLU A 60 0.54 -10.65 -4.54
CA GLU A 60 0.88 -11.76 -3.64
C GLU A 60 1.37 -12.98 -4.42
N SER A 61 0.78 -13.26 -5.59
CA SER A 61 1.26 -14.31 -6.51
C SER A 61 2.66 -14.03 -7.05
N ALA A 62 3.06 -12.76 -7.13
CA ALA A 62 4.41 -12.34 -7.52
C ALA A 62 5.40 -12.29 -6.34
N GLY A 63 4.99 -12.74 -5.13
CA GLY A 63 5.80 -12.73 -3.92
C GLY A 63 5.77 -11.41 -3.14
N GLY A 64 4.88 -10.49 -3.50
CA GLY A 64 4.64 -9.26 -2.76
C GLY A 64 3.85 -9.48 -1.47
N LYS A 65 3.74 -8.43 -0.67
CA LYS A 65 3.00 -8.41 0.60
C LYS A 65 2.03 -7.25 0.63
N THR A 66 0.89 -7.46 1.28
CA THR A 66 -0.09 -6.40 1.54
C THR A 66 -0.51 -6.40 3.01
N GLU A 67 -0.85 -5.22 3.52
CA GLU A 67 -1.45 -5.03 4.84
C GLU A 67 -2.68 -4.15 4.68
N LEU A 68 -3.82 -4.62 5.17
CA LEU A 68 -5.10 -3.93 5.12
C LEU A 68 -5.57 -3.59 6.53
N THR A 69 -5.88 -2.31 6.76
CA THR A 69 -6.40 -1.83 8.04
C THR A 69 -7.74 -1.12 7.82
N PRO A 70 -8.82 -1.49 8.54
CA PRO A 70 -10.07 -0.75 8.49
C PRO A 70 -9.88 0.70 8.91
N VAL A 71 -10.55 1.65 8.23
CA VAL A 71 -10.54 3.05 8.65
C VAL A 71 -11.64 3.27 9.69
N GLU A 72 -11.24 3.65 10.91
CA GLU A 72 -12.18 3.89 12.01
C GLU A 72 -13.25 4.94 11.65
N GLY A 73 -14.50 4.65 12.00
CA GLY A 73 -15.64 5.50 11.71
C GLY A 73 -16.11 5.49 10.25
N LYS A 74 -15.60 4.59 9.40
CA LYS A 74 -16.04 4.43 8.00
C LYS A 74 -16.32 2.97 7.65
N THR A 75 -17.51 2.71 7.14
CA THR A 75 -17.89 1.39 6.60
C THR A 75 -17.27 1.21 5.21
N ASP A 76 -16.77 0.01 4.92
CA ASP A 76 -16.21 -0.37 3.60
C ASP A 76 -15.04 0.49 3.09
N VAL A 77 -14.37 1.21 3.99
CA VAL A 77 -13.18 2.01 3.67
C VAL A 77 -11.98 1.46 4.43
N TRP A 78 -10.91 1.24 3.68
CA TRP A 78 -9.70 0.61 4.18
C TRP A 78 -8.49 1.49 3.94
N SER A 79 -7.41 1.17 4.63
CA SER A 79 -6.08 1.65 4.33
C SER A 79 -5.24 0.47 3.90
N ILE A 80 -4.41 0.66 2.88
CA ILE A 80 -3.54 -0.37 2.34
C ILE A 80 -2.08 0.09 2.33
N VAL A 81 -1.20 -0.84 2.66
CA VAL A 81 0.23 -0.81 2.31
C VAL A 81 0.53 -2.05 1.49
N ALA A 82 1.21 -1.89 0.37
CA ALA A 82 1.62 -2.98 -0.50
C ALA A 82 3.11 -2.85 -0.84
N THR A 83 3.87 -3.95 -0.78
CA THR A 83 5.31 -3.98 -1.12
C THR A 83 5.66 -5.17 -2.00
N ASN A 84 6.78 -5.07 -2.71
CA ASN A 84 7.34 -6.16 -3.54
C ASN A 84 7.97 -7.32 -2.74
N GLY A 85 7.78 -7.37 -1.42
CA GLY A 85 8.36 -8.39 -0.54
C GLY A 85 9.85 -8.21 -0.20
N LYS A 86 10.57 -7.36 -0.94
CA LYS A 86 11.98 -6.99 -0.65
C LYS A 86 12.07 -5.82 0.33
N ILE A 87 11.11 -4.91 0.28
CA ILE A 87 10.95 -3.87 1.29
C ILE A 87 10.11 -4.46 2.44
N PRO A 88 10.64 -4.51 3.68
CA PRO A 88 9.87 -4.95 4.84
C PRO A 88 8.68 -4.01 5.05
N ILE A 89 7.48 -4.57 5.14
CA ILE A 89 6.24 -3.79 5.16
C ILE A 89 6.12 -2.95 6.45
N GLU A 90 6.74 -3.43 7.53
CA GLU A 90 6.83 -2.79 8.84
C GLU A 90 7.62 -1.48 8.81
N GLU A 91 8.46 -1.27 7.80
CA GLU A 91 9.19 -0.01 7.61
C GLU A 91 8.29 1.12 7.08
N ILE A 92 7.13 0.76 6.52
CA ILE A 92 6.18 1.69 5.90
C ILE A 92 4.95 1.88 6.79
N LEU A 93 4.50 0.82 7.48
CA LEU A 93 3.46 0.88 8.51
C LEU A 93 3.83 1.86 9.63
#